data_AF-A0A943LQP4-F1
#
_entry.id   AF-A0A943LQP4-F1
#
_cell.length_a   1.000
_cell.length_b   1.000
_cell.length_c   1.000
_cell.angle_alpha   90.00
_cell.angle_beta   90.00
_cell.angle_gamma   90.00
#
_symmetry.space_group_name_H-M   'P 1'
#
loop_
_entity.id
_entity.type
_entity.pdbx_description
1 polymer ?
#
loop_
_entity_poly.entity_id
_entity_poly.type
_entity_poly.pdbx_seq_one_letter_code
_entity_poly.pdbx_strand_id
1 'polypeptide(L)' 'MTRYDFTTQPDRLNQNTMKWHEAESDPELLELWVADMDFLPVPEIRDAVINYAETHIFGYPYPSEELYQSI' A
#
# COMPACT_ATOMS: atom_id res chain seq x y z
N MET A 1 1.15 -22.35 7.52
CA MET A 1 0.80 -21.05 6.92
C MET A 1 1.94 -20.09 7.21
N THR A 2 2.45 -19.39 6.20
CA THR A 2 3.48 -18.37 6.38
C THR A 2 2.90 -17.15 7.11
N ARG A 3 3.77 -16.36 7.79
CA ARG A 3 3.36 -15.14 8.51
C ARG A 3 2.81 -14.04 7.59
N TYR A 4 3.23 -14.04 6.32
CA TYR A 4 2.84 -13.06 5.32
C TYR A 4 2.22 -13.76 4.10
N ASP A 5 1.30 -13.07 3.44
CA ASP A 5 0.64 -13.51 2.21
C ASP A 5 1.31 -12.88 0.99
N PHE A 6 2.05 -13.72 0.25
CA PHE A 6 2.64 -13.40 -1.05
C PHE A 6 1.99 -14.21 -2.18
N THR A 7 0.81 -14.78 -1.91
CA THR A 7 0.08 -15.66 -2.84
C THR A 7 -1.18 -15.02 -3.37
N THR A 8 -1.81 -14.15 -2.58
CA THR A 8 -2.99 -13.38 -2.99
C THR A 8 -2.57 -12.11 -3.69
N GLN A 9 -3.05 -11.93 -4.92
CA GLN A 9 -3.00 -10.67 -5.64
C GLN A 9 -4.22 -9.82 -5.24
N PRO A 10 -4.04 -8.66 -4.57
CA PRO A 10 -5.16 -7.77 -4.28
C PRO A 10 -5.66 -7.12 -5.59
N ASP A 11 -6.98 -6.97 -5.72
CA ASP A 11 -7.56 -6.18 -6.79
C ASP A 11 -7.22 -4.70 -6.58
N ARG A 12 -6.63 -4.08 -7.61
CA ARG A 12 -6.18 -2.68 -7.63
C ARG A 12 -6.91 -1.84 -8.68
N LEU A 13 -7.90 -2.41 -9.36
CA LEU A 13 -8.77 -1.67 -10.28
C LEU A 13 -9.66 -0.71 -9.49
N ASN A 14 -10.01 0.44 -10.09
CA ASN A 14 -10.82 1.49 -9.46
C ASN A 14 -10.17 2.13 -8.20
N GLN A 15 -8.88 1.90 -7.97
CA GLN A 15 -8.09 2.54 -6.92
C GLN A 15 -7.20 3.67 -7.47
N ASN A 16 -7.39 4.07 -8.74
CA ASN A 16 -6.62 5.09 -9.43
C ASN A 16 -5.10 4.79 -9.41
N THR A 17 -4.73 3.53 -9.65
CA THR A 17 -3.31 3.13 -9.63
C THR A 17 -2.68 3.32 -11.00
N MET A 18 -1.43 3.79 -11.02
CA MET A 18 -0.68 3.95 -12.28
C MET A 18 -0.42 2.60 -12.95
N LYS A 19 -0.11 1.56 -12.16
CA LYS A 19 0.20 0.24 -12.69
C LYS A 19 -0.96 -0.38 -13.44
N TRP A 20 -2.18 -0.28 -12.92
CA TRP A 20 -3.36 -0.96 -13.48
C TRP A 20 -4.28 -0.03 -14.29
N HIS A 21 -3.82 1.17 -14.63
CA HIS A 21 -4.66 2.17 -15.29
C HIS A 21 -5.17 1.72 -16.66
N GLU A 22 -4.32 1.10 -17.49
CA GLU A 22 -4.73 0.63 -18.83
C GLU A 22 -5.64 -0.60 -18.72
N ALA A 23 -5.37 -1.48 -17.76
CA ALA A 23 -6.18 -2.65 -17.46
C ALA A 23 -7.63 -2.33 -16.98
N GLU A 24 -7.92 -1.10 -16.55
CA GLU A 24 -9.30 -0.66 -16.28
C GLU A 24 -10.15 -0.60 -17.56
N SER A 25 -9.54 -0.33 -18.71
CA SER A 25 -10.21 -0.29 -20.03
C SER A 25 -10.04 -1.57 -20.83
N ASP A 26 -8.99 -2.35 -20.56
CA ASP A 26 -8.71 -3.64 -21.18
C ASP A 26 -8.41 -4.72 -20.11
N PRO A 27 -9.43 -5.45 -19.63
CA PRO A 27 -9.26 -6.42 -18.55
C PRO A 27 -8.37 -7.63 -18.88
N GLU A 28 -8.01 -7.85 -20.14
CA GLU A 28 -7.08 -8.92 -20.54
C GLU A 28 -5.60 -8.47 -20.41
N LEU A 29 -5.35 -7.18 -20.18
CA LEU A 29 -4.01 -6.63 -20.03
C LEU A 29 -3.40 -6.99 -18.65
N LEU A 30 -2.21 -7.58 -18.70
CA LEU A 30 -1.44 -7.94 -17.50
C LEU A 30 -0.27 -6.97 -17.30
N GLU A 31 -0.32 -6.23 -16.21
CA GLU A 31 0.55 -5.07 -15.96
C GLU A 31 1.83 -5.45 -15.20
N LEU A 32 2.98 -5.38 -15.88
CA LEU A 32 4.28 -5.84 -15.35
C LEU A 32 5.41 -4.80 -15.48
N TRP A 33 5.07 -3.51 -15.58
CA TRP A 33 6.03 -2.49 -16.01
C TRP A 33 6.55 -1.59 -14.89
N VAL A 34 5.68 -1.00 -14.05
CA VAL A 34 6.09 -0.06 -13.00
C VAL A 34 6.51 -0.78 -11.72
N ALA A 35 7.53 -0.23 -11.04
CA ALA A 35 8.15 -0.80 -9.85
C ALA A 35 7.34 -0.59 -8.55
N ASP A 36 6.09 -1.02 -8.55
CA ASP A 36 5.31 -1.31 -7.35
C ASP A 36 4.89 -2.79 -7.31
N MET A 37 4.36 -3.25 -6.19
CA MET A 37 4.05 -4.66 -5.95
C MET A 37 2.54 -4.92 -5.93
N ASP A 38 2.15 -6.12 -6.38
CA ASP A 38 0.76 -6.62 -6.27
C ASP A 38 0.64 -7.63 -5.12
N PHE A 39 1.07 -7.20 -3.94
CA PHE A 39 0.89 -7.92 -2.68
C PHE A 39 0.13 -7.06 -1.68
N LEU A 40 -0.46 -7.70 -0.67
CA LEU A 40 -0.98 -6.96 0.48
C LEU A 40 0.14 -6.16 1.15
N PRO A 41 -0.15 -4.95 1.67
CA PRO A 41 0.84 -4.20 2.43
C PRO A 41 1.26 -4.98 3.68
N VAL A 42 2.46 -4.70 4.18
CA VAL A 42 2.90 -5.20 5.48
C VAL A 42 1.84 -4.86 6.54
N PRO A 43 1.34 -5.82 7.34
CA PRO A 43 0.22 -5.60 8.27
C PRO A 43 0.47 -4.42 9.21
N GLU A 44 1.68 -4.33 9.76
CA GLU A 44 2.08 -3.27 10.69
C GLU A 44 2.03 -1.87 10.04
N ILE A 45 2.26 -1.75 8.72
CA ILE A 45 2.14 -0.48 7.98
C ILE A 45 0.67 -0.13 7.78
N ARG A 46 -0.17 -1.12 7.42
CA ARG A 46 -1.62 -0.91 7.26
C ARG A 46 -2.25 -0.42 8.57
N ASP A 47 -1.90 -1.06 9.68
CA ASP A 47 -2.41 -0.70 11.01
C ASP A 47 -1.95 0.70 11.42
N ALA A 48 -0.71 1.10 11.11
CA ALA A 48 -0.22 2.44 11.38
C ALA A 48 -1.03 3.53 10.64
N VAL A 49 -1.40 3.30 9.38
CA VAL A 49 -2.24 4.24 8.59
C VAL A 49 -3.65 4.34 9.18
N ILE A 50 -4.26 3.21 9.54
CA ILE A 50 -5.59 3.16 10.17
C ILE A 50 -5.55 3.91 11.51
N ASN A 51 -4.59 3.59 12.37
CA ASN A 51 -4.45 4.22 13.67
C ASN A 51 -4.19 5.73 13.56
N TYR A 52 -3.43 6.18 12.56
CA TYR A 52 -3.25 7.62 12.32
C TYR A 52 -4.59 8.31 12.01
N ALA A 53 -5.42 7.69 11.17
CA ALA A 53 -6.74 8.22 10.84
C ALA A 53 -7.70 8.27 12.05
N GLU A 54 -7.56 7.33 13.00
CA GLU A 54 -8.39 7.26 14.20
C GLU A 54 -7.95 8.22 15.31
N THR A 55 -6.64 8.44 15.46
CA THR A 55 -6.07 9.08 16.67
C THR A 55 -5.51 10.47 16.45
N HIS A 56 -5.17 10.85 15.21
CA HIS A 56 -4.50 12.11 14.92
C HIS A 56 -5.44 13.14 14.30
N ILE A 57 -5.19 14.41 14.62
CA ILE A 57 -5.71 15.53 13.83
C ILE A 57 -4.71 15.77 12.70
N PHE A 58 -5.19 15.88 11.46
CA PHE A 58 -4.36 16.04 10.26
C PHE A 58 -3.80 17.47 10.10
N GLY A 59 -3.05 17.91 11.11
CA GLY A 59 -2.26 19.14 11.10
C GLY A 59 -0.83 18.91 10.57
N TYR A 60 0.10 19.76 10.98
CA TYR A 60 1.51 19.67 10.58
C TYR A 60 2.34 18.88 11.60
N PRO A 61 2.75 17.63 11.32
CA PRO A 61 3.66 16.88 12.18
C PRO A 61 5.12 17.29 11.94
N TYR A 62 5.97 17.02 12.93
CA TYR A 62 7.44 17.02 12.78
C TYR A 62 7.96 15.57 12.89
N PRO A 63 9.13 15.24 12.31
CA PRO A 63 9.73 13.91 12.43
C PRO A 63 10.05 13.56 13.89
N SER A 64 9.62 12.40 14.37
CA SER A 64 9.91 11.95 15.74
C SER A 64 11.32 11.36 15.87
N GLU A 65 11.86 11.29 17.09
CA GLU A 65 13.16 10.66 17.35
C GLU A 65 13.14 9.17 16.99
N GLU A 66 12.00 8.50 17.21
CA GLU A 66 11.81 7.08 16.86
C GLU A 66 11.95 6.82 15.37
N LEU A 67 11.57 7.77 14.50
CA LEU A 67 11.77 7.64 13.06
C LEU A 67 13.27 7.57 12.72
N TYR A 68 14.10 8.43 13.32
CA TYR A 68 15.55 8.41 13.08
C TYR A 68 16.24 7.16 13.63
N GLN A 69 15.73 6.58 14.72
CA GLN A 69 16.26 5.34 15.31
C GLN A 69 15.85 4.07 14.57
N SER A 70 14.95 4.16 13.57
CA SER A 70 14.41 2.99 12.86
C SER A 70 15.30 2.47 11.72
N ILE A 71 16.43 3.13 11.45
CA ILE A 71 17.38 2.87 10.36
C ILE A 71 18.70 2.35 10.95
#